data_AF-A0A0Q7ARQ2-F1
#
_entry.id   AF-A0A0Q7ARQ2-F1
#
_cell.length_a   1.000
_cell.length_b   1.000
_cell.length_c   1.000
_cell.angle_alpha   90.00
_cell.angle_beta   90.00
_cell.angle_gamma   90.00
#
_symmetry.space_group_name_H-M   'P 1'
#
loop_
_entity.id
_entity.type
_entity.pdbx_description
1 polymer ?
#
loop_
_entity_poly.entity_id
_entity_poly.type
_entity_poly.pdbx_seq_one_letter_code
_entity_poly.pdbx_strand_id
1 'polypeptide(L)'
;MPSVRQDGLEIVFSSNRAGNSPFDQDIYVSTRSSTSAPWSTPQRIDNPSINTPGSETRASLSGDGKRLYFGRKLTPEDPGDVFVSLRTGK
;
A
#
# COMPACT_ATOMS: atom_id res chain seq x y z
N MET A 1 1.85 6.40 6.67
CA MET A 1 2.05 7.61 5.83
C MET A 1 1.50 7.29 4.45
N PRO A 2 0.62 8.12 3.88
CA PRO A 2 0.16 7.94 2.51
C PRO A 2 1.22 8.36 1.49
N SER A 3 1.19 7.75 0.31
CA SER A 3 1.97 8.12 -0.88
C SER A 3 1.03 8.30 -2.06
N VAL A 4 1.11 9.47 -2.72
CA VAL A 4 0.27 9.82 -3.87
C VAL A 4 1.14 9.73 -5.12
N ARG A 5 0.64 9.06 -6.16
CA ARG A 5 1.32 8.95 -7.46
C ARG A 5 1.55 10.34 -8.07
N GLN A 6 2.56 10.48 -8.91
CA GLN A 6 2.96 11.75 -9.52
C GLN A 6 1.82 12.50 -10.24
N ASP A 7 0.89 11.79 -10.87
CA ASP A 7 -0.28 12.39 -11.54
C ASP A 7 -1.39 12.83 -10.56
N GLY A 8 -1.25 12.49 -9.28
CA GLY A 8 -2.22 12.80 -8.25
C GLY A 8 -3.46 11.90 -8.26
N LEU A 9 -3.53 10.85 -9.08
CA LEU A 9 -4.78 10.09 -9.33
C LEU A 9 -4.87 8.75 -8.59
N GLU A 10 -3.78 8.33 -7.96
CA GLU A 10 -3.70 7.10 -7.16
C GLU A 10 -3.00 7.40 -5.83
N ILE A 11 -3.52 6.88 -4.74
CA ILE A 11 -2.93 6.96 -3.40
C ILE A 11 -2.78 5.55 -2.84
N VAL A 12 -1.62 5.26 -2.25
CA VAL A 12 -1.36 4.04 -1.48
C VAL A 12 -1.04 4.39 -0.04
N PHE A 13 -1.50 3.58 0.90
CA PHE A 13 -1.25 3.79 2.32
C PHE A 13 -1.47 2.50 3.10
N SER A 14 -0.83 2.38 4.26
CA SER A 14 -1.09 1.27 5.19
C SER A 14 -2.26 1.58 6.12
N SER A 15 -3.07 0.58 6.45
CA SER A 15 -4.21 0.71 7.36
C SER A 15 -4.51 -0.63 8.04
N ASN A 16 -4.91 -0.59 9.31
CA ASN A 16 -5.44 -1.74 10.05
C ASN A 16 -6.96 -1.90 9.94
N ARG A 17 -7.60 -1.33 8.92
CA ARG A 17 -9.07 -1.35 8.82
C ARG A 17 -9.66 -2.75 8.61
N ALA A 18 -8.91 -3.67 8.00
CA ALA A 18 -9.32 -5.07 7.89
C ALA A 18 -8.99 -5.87 9.14
N GLY A 19 -8.12 -5.34 10.00
CA GLY A 19 -7.40 -6.10 11.01
C GLY A 19 -8.08 -6.18 12.37
N ASN A 20 -7.85 -7.31 13.02
CA ASN A 20 -8.28 -7.66 14.38
C ASN A 20 -7.35 -7.08 15.47
N SER A 21 -6.35 -6.27 15.10
CA SER A 21 -5.31 -5.70 15.97
C SER A 21 -4.70 -4.43 15.34
N PRO A 22 -4.23 -3.45 16.14
CA PRO A 22 -3.54 -2.26 15.61
C PRO A 22 -2.21 -2.56 14.88
N PHE A 23 -1.62 -3.73 15.11
CA PHE A 23 -0.35 -4.14 14.52
C PHE A 23 -0.49 -4.83 13.16
N ASP A 24 -1.73 -5.19 12.80
CA ASP A 24 -2.08 -5.82 11.53
C ASP A 24 -2.35 -4.72 10.49
N GLN A 25 -1.31 -4.33 9.75
CA GLN A 25 -1.39 -3.26 8.76
C GLN A 25 -1.30 -3.87 7.38
N ASP A 26 -2.30 -3.60 6.55
CA ASP A 26 -2.27 -3.95 5.13
C ASP A 26 -2.09 -2.70 4.29
N ILE A 27 -1.56 -2.86 3.08
CA ILE A 27 -1.51 -1.83 2.06
C ILE A 27 -2.84 -1.74 1.32
N TYR A 28 -3.38 -0.53 1.29
CA TYR A 28 -4.57 -0.13 0.58
C TYR A 28 -4.24 0.80 -0.57
N VAL A 29 -5.12 0.82 -1.56
CA VAL A 29 -5.11 1.74 -2.69
C VAL A 29 -6.45 2.46 -2.80
N SER A 30 -6.43 3.72 -3.20
CA SER A 30 -7.60 4.46 -3.65
C SER A 30 -7.26 5.29 -4.89
N THR A 31 -8.26 5.56 -5.71
CA THR A 31 -8.11 6.29 -6.98
C THR A 31 -9.13 7.41 -7.08
N ARG A 32 -8.85 8.40 -7.92
CA ARG A 32 -9.80 9.46 -8.26
C ARG A 32 -9.66 9.86 -9.72
N SER A 33 -10.72 10.42 -10.29
CA SER A 33 -10.77 10.80 -11.72
C SER A 33 -10.03 12.09 -12.04
N SER A 34 -9.83 12.97 -11.06
CA SER A 34 -9.07 14.23 -11.19
C SER A 34 -8.48 14.64 -9.85
N THR A 35 -7.56 15.62 -9.85
CA THR A 35 -6.92 16.12 -8.63
C THR A 35 -7.86 16.86 -7.67
N SER A 36 -9.05 17.27 -8.15
CA SER A 36 -10.12 17.88 -7.34
C SER A 36 -11.23 16.91 -6.94
N ALA A 37 -11.30 15.72 -7.57
CA ALA A 37 -12.30 14.72 -7.23
C ALA A 37 -12.01 14.07 -5.86
N PRO A 38 -13.06 13.62 -5.14
CA PRO A 38 -12.86 12.82 -3.95
C PRO A 38 -12.19 11.48 -4.28
N TRP A 39 -11.46 10.94 -3.30
CA TRP A 39 -10.91 9.59 -3.37
C TRP A 39 -12.01 8.53 -3.36
N SER A 40 -11.84 7.45 -4.13
CA SER A 40 -12.73 6.29 -4.07
C SER A 40 -12.62 5.55 -2.73
N THR A 41 -13.60 4.70 -2.43
CA THR A 41 -13.54 3.80 -1.28
C THR A 41 -12.24 2.97 -1.34
N PRO A 42 -11.33 3.08 -0.35
CA PRO A 42 -10.04 2.42 -0.47
C PRO A 42 -10.18 0.90 -0.44
N GLN A 43 -9.46 0.25 -1.34
CA GLN A 43 -9.45 -1.19 -1.55
C GLN A 43 -8.17 -1.77 -0.96
N ARG A 44 -8.28 -2.89 -0.23
CA ARG A 44 -7.11 -3.67 0.17
C ARG A 44 -6.48 -4.24 -1.11
N ILE A 45 -5.16 -4.17 -1.25
CA ILE A 45 -4.50 -4.83 -2.39
C ILE A 45 -4.60 -6.34 -2.19
N ASP A 46 -5.39 -7.00 -3.04
CA ASP A 46 -5.57 -8.46 -2.99
C ASP A 46 -4.42 -9.17 -3.72
N ASN A 47 -3.26 -9.19 -3.08
CA ASN A 47 -2.07 -9.87 -3.58
C ASN A 47 -1.24 -10.39 -2.40
N PRO A 48 -1.07 -11.72 -2.25
CA PRO A 48 -0.38 -12.33 -1.11
C PRO A 48 1.14 -12.07 -1.11
N SER A 49 1.71 -11.59 -2.20
CA SER A 49 3.10 -11.12 -2.27
C SER A 49 3.27 -9.68 -1.82
N ILE A 50 2.17 -8.92 -1.68
CA ILE A 50 2.16 -7.56 -1.14
C ILE A 50 1.65 -7.59 0.30
N ASN A 51 0.41 -8.02 0.50
CA ASN A 51 -0.21 -8.09 1.82
C ASN A 51 -0.13 -9.51 2.34
N THR A 52 0.53 -9.69 3.48
CA THR A 52 0.74 -11.01 4.12
C THR A 52 -0.07 -11.11 5.41
N PRO A 53 -0.01 -12.24 6.14
CA PRO A 53 -0.51 -12.27 7.53
C PRO A 53 0.31 -11.40 8.50
N GLY A 54 1.46 -10.86 8.06
CA GLY A 54 2.26 -9.90 8.80
C GLY A 54 1.80 -8.46 8.59
N SER A 55 2.66 -7.52 8.97
CA SER A 55 2.40 -6.09 8.87
C SER A 55 3.16 -5.48 7.69
N GLU A 56 2.45 -4.78 6.81
CA GLU A 56 3.01 -3.98 5.73
C GLU A 56 2.75 -2.48 5.92
N THR A 57 3.84 -1.69 5.86
CA THR A 57 3.78 -0.27 6.18
C THR A 57 4.62 0.58 5.22
N ARG A 58 4.43 1.91 5.31
CA ARG A 58 5.24 2.91 4.59
C ARG A 58 5.27 2.69 3.07
N ALA A 59 4.13 2.27 2.51
CA ALA A 59 3.95 2.08 1.08
C ALA A 59 4.28 3.35 0.27
N SER A 60 4.99 3.20 -0.83
CA SER A 60 5.29 4.28 -1.77
C SER A 60 5.37 3.82 -3.22
N LEU A 61 4.80 4.61 -4.13
CA LEU A 61 4.86 4.36 -5.56
C LEU A 61 6.09 5.03 -6.20
N SER A 62 6.70 4.40 -7.19
CA SER A 62 7.61 5.09 -8.12
C SER A 62 6.87 6.16 -8.92
N GLY A 63 7.61 7.14 -9.48
CA GLY A 63 7.01 8.22 -10.29
C GLY A 63 6.16 7.72 -11.45
N ASP A 64 6.59 6.63 -12.11
CA ASP A 64 5.86 5.96 -13.19
C ASP A 64 4.74 5.00 -12.71
N GLY A 65 4.57 4.84 -11.40
CA GLY A 65 3.58 3.95 -10.78
C GLY A 65 3.79 2.46 -11.03
N LYS A 66 4.95 2.05 -11.58
CA LYS A 66 5.25 0.64 -11.89
C LYS A 66 5.84 -0.15 -10.72
N ARG A 67 6.35 0.55 -9.71
CA ARG A 67 6.95 -0.06 -8.51
C ARG A 67 6.21 0.39 -7.28
N LEU A 68 5.92 -0.56 -6.39
CA LEU A 68 5.47 -0.32 -5.04
C LEU A 68 6.58 -0.75 -4.07
N TYR A 69 7.13 0.20 -3.32
CA TYR A 69 8.07 -0.06 -2.23
C TYR A 69 7.34 -0.03 -0.91
N PHE A 70 7.68 -0.93 0.01
CA PHE A 70 7.01 -1.02 1.30
C PHE A 70 7.87 -1.76 2.33
N GLY A 71 7.69 -1.44 3.60
CA GLY A 71 8.28 -2.23 4.69
C GLY A 71 7.38 -3.41 5.04
N ARG A 72 7.96 -4.56 5.37
CA ARG A 72 7.25 -5.73 5.87
C ARG A 72 7.87 -6.24 7.16
N LYS A 73 7.04 -6.70 8.08
CA LYS A 73 7.39 -7.48 9.28
C LYS A 73 6.44 -8.67 9.40
N LEU A 74 6.94 -9.90 9.47
CA LEU A 74 6.11 -11.10 9.59
C LEU A 74 5.64 -11.36 11.02
N THR A 75 6.41 -10.93 12.03
CA THR A 75 6.07 -11.04 13.45
C THR A 75 6.47 -9.76 14.20
N PRO A 76 6.03 -9.56 15.46
CA PRO A 76 6.47 -8.42 16.27
C PRO A 76 7.99 -8.34 16.50
N GLU A 77 8.65 -9.50 16.58
CA GLU A 77 10.09 -9.63 16.78
C GLU A 77 10.89 -9.47 15.48
N ASP A 78 10.24 -9.57 14.32
CA ASP A 78 10.87 -9.35 13.02
C ASP A 78 11.36 -7.89 12.92
N PRO A 79 12.67 -7.64 12.73
CA PRO A 79 13.17 -6.28 12.52
C PRO A 79 12.53 -5.62 11.30
N GLY A 80 12.10 -6.42 10.33
CA GLY A 80 11.50 -6.02 9.07
C GLY A 80 12.52 -5.61 8.02
N ASP A 81 12.09 -5.63 6.76
CA ASP A 81 12.90 -5.19 5.63
C ASP A 81 12.03 -4.44 4.60
N VAL A 82 12.69 -3.81 3.63
CA VAL A 82 12.06 -3.12 2.51
C VAL A 82 11.91 -4.08 1.33
N PHE A 83 10.69 -4.19 0.84
CA PHE A 83 10.33 -4.99 -0.31
C PHE A 83 9.89 -4.09 -1.47
N VAL A 84 9.98 -4.65 -2.67
CA VAL A 84 9.47 -4.04 -3.90
C VAL A 84 8.57 -5.02 -4.64
N SER A 85 7.45 -4.51 -5.14
CA SER A 85 6.57 -5.22 -6.06
C SER A 85 6.49 -4.49 -7.39
N LEU A 86 6.44 -5.24 -8.49
CA LEU A 86 6.34 -4.74 -9.85
C LEU A 86 4.92 -4.90 -10.36
N ARG A 87 4.33 -3.81 -10.86
CA ARG A 87 3.05 -3.84 -11.56
C ARG A 87 3.31 -4.19 -13.02
N THR A 88 2.96 -5.40 -13.43
CA THR A 88 3.04 -5.82 -14.84
C THR A 88 1.74 -5.46 -15.57
N GLY A 89 1.82 -4.52 -16.52
CA GLY A 89 0.74 -4.21 -17.47
C GLY A 89 -0.29 -3.16 -17.03
N LYS A 90 -0.65 -2.30 -17.99
CA LYS A 90 -2.03 -1.87 -18.25
C LYS A 90 -2.40 -2.43 -19.62
#